data_AF-A0AAP3SS57-F1
#
_entry.id   AF-A0AAP3SS57-F1
#
_cell.length_a   1.000
_cell.length_b   1.000
_cell.length_c   1.000
_cell.angle_alpha   90.00
_cell.angle_beta   90.00
_cell.angle_gamma   90.00
#
_symmetry.space_group_name_H-M   'P 1'
#
loop_
_entity.id
_entity.type
_entity.pdbx_description
1 polymer ?
#
loop_
_entity_poly.entity_id
_entity_poly.type
_entity_poly.pdbx_seq_one_letter_code
_entity_poly.pdbx_strand_id
1 'polypeptide(L)' 'MIYCREHRDVLGSSNLKDIKDYCLQNGITFLTTLDFLYYAFCRKKLSAEECNEFIAKVIASGSKLPEVDITRYKCTVAI' A
#
# COMPACT_ATOMS: atom_id res chain seq x y z
N MET A 1 8.93 -5.84 -12.64
CA MET A 1 9.12 -4.37 -12.69
C MET A 1 9.31 -3.82 -14.11
N ILE A 2 10.10 -4.47 -14.99
CA ILE A 2 10.25 -4.03 -16.40
C ILE A 2 8.89 -3.94 -17.11
N TYR A 3 8.04 -4.95 -16.93
CA TYR A 3 6.67 -4.92 -17.44
C TYR A 3 5.89 -3.66 -16.99
N CYS A 4 5.86 -3.36 -15.69
CA CYS A 4 5.17 -2.17 -15.17
C CYS A 4 5.71 -0.87 -15.78
N ARG A 5 7.03 -0.80 -16.03
CA ARG A 5 7.66 0.35 -16.70
C ARG A 5 7.19 0.49 -18.16
N GLU A 6 7.20 -0.60 -18.91
CA GLU A 6 6.91 -0.58 -20.36
C GLU A 6 5.42 -0.42 -20.66
N HIS A 7 4.56 -0.92 -19.75
CA HIS A 7 3.11 -0.92 -19.91
C HIS A 7 2.39 0.14 -19.06
N ARG A 8 3.13 0.95 -18.29
CA ARG A 8 2.58 1.93 -17.31
C ARG A 8 1.59 1.29 -16.33
N ASP A 9 1.92 0.07 -15.91
CA ASP A 9 1.14 -0.69 -14.94
C ASP A 9 1.56 -0.34 -13.51
N VAL A 10 0.77 -0.78 -12.53
CA VAL A 10 0.98 -0.48 -11.11
C VAL A 10 1.57 -1.68 -10.37
N LEU A 11 2.61 -1.44 -9.57
CA LEU A 11 3.26 -2.48 -8.78
C LEU A 11 2.71 -2.51 -7.34
N GLY A 12 2.14 -3.63 -6.90
CA GLY A 12 1.86 -3.85 -5.47
C GLY A 12 3.09 -4.40 -4.74
N SER A 13 3.49 -3.79 -3.63
CA SER A 13 4.61 -4.31 -2.80
C SER A 13 4.49 -3.96 -1.33
N SER A 14 4.84 -4.93 -0.47
CA SER A 14 5.02 -4.74 0.98
C SER A 14 6.49 -4.50 1.37
N ASN A 15 7.43 -4.62 0.42
CA ASN A 15 8.86 -4.43 0.68
C ASN A 15 9.40 -3.21 -0.07
N LEU A 16 9.30 -2.04 0.56
CA LEU A 16 9.71 -0.78 -0.04
C LEU A 16 11.23 -0.61 -0.14
N LYS A 17 12.00 -1.29 0.72
CA LYS A 17 13.46 -1.14 0.76
C LYS A 17 14.10 -1.49 -0.59
N ASP A 18 13.57 -2.50 -1.26
CA ASP A 18 14.19 -3.05 -2.46
C ASP A 18 13.64 -2.44 -3.76
N ILE A 19 12.43 -1.87 -3.73
CA ILE A 19 11.76 -1.39 -4.95
C ILE A 19 11.64 0.13 -5.07
N LYS A 20 11.69 0.87 -3.96
CA LYS A 20 11.28 2.29 -3.92
C LYS A 20 12.11 3.14 -4.87
N ASP A 21 13.44 3.06 -4.77
CA ASP A 21 14.33 3.90 -5.56
C ASP A 21 14.20 3.60 -7.06
N TYR A 22 14.14 2.31 -7.42
CA TYR A 22 13.96 1.90 -8.81
C TYR A 22 12.62 2.40 -9.38
N CYS A 23 11.53 2.22 -8.64
CA CYS A 23 10.21 2.64 -9.07
C CYS A 23 10.13 4.16 -9.25
N LEU A 24 10.66 4.94 -8.29
CA LEU A 24 10.70 6.40 -8.39
C LEU A 24 11.54 6.88 -9.58
N GLN A 25 12.73 6.30 -9.78
CA GLN A 25 13.63 6.66 -10.89
C GLN A 25 13.05 6.33 -12.26
N ASN A 26 12.20 5.32 -12.36
CA ASN A 26 11.62 4.85 -13.62
C ASN A 26 10.15 5.27 -13.80
N GLY A 27 9.61 6.12 -12.92
CA GLY A 27 8.22 6.58 -12.98
C GLY A 27 7.19 5.45 -12.85
N ILE A 28 7.54 4.36 -12.16
CA ILE A 28 6.64 3.22 -11.93
C ILE A 28 5.80 3.54 -10.69
N THR A 29 4.49 3.63 -10.88
CA THR A 29 3.53 3.74 -9.77
C THR A 29 3.55 2.45 -8.96
N PHE A 30 3.62 2.56 -7.63
CA PHE A 30 3.50 1.42 -6.73
C PHE A 30 2.50 1.68 -5.61
N LEU A 31 1.86 0.61 -5.15
CA LEU A 31 0.92 0.61 -4.04
C LEU A 31 1.47 -0.25 -2.90
N THR A 32 1.30 0.24 -1.70
CA THR A 32 1.64 -0.43 -0.45
C THR A 32 0.45 -1.20 0.13
N THR A 33 0.71 -1.98 1.16
CA THR A 33 -0.36 -2.63 1.95
C THR A 33 -1.37 -1.62 2.48
N LEU A 34 -0.96 -0.43 2.94
CA LEU A 34 -1.89 0.60 3.43
C LEU A 34 -2.76 1.17 2.31
N ASP A 35 -2.23 1.29 1.10
CA ASP A 35 -3.01 1.76 -0.05
C ASP A 35 -4.11 0.75 -0.40
N PHE A 36 -3.81 -0.55 -0.36
CA PHE A 36 -4.82 -1.58 -0.56
C PHE A 36 -5.91 -1.53 0.50
N LEU A 37 -5.55 -1.35 1.78
CA LEU A 37 -6.52 -1.19 2.87
C LEU A 37 -7.38 0.07 2.69
N TYR A 38 -6.77 1.17 2.27
CA TYR A 38 -7.48 2.42 2.00
C TYR A 38 -8.54 2.23 0.91
N TYR A 39 -8.18 1.60 -0.21
CA TYR A 39 -9.14 1.33 -1.27
C TYR A 39 -10.21 0.31 -0.86
N ALA A 40 -9.85 -0.70 -0.07
CA ALA A 40 -10.82 -1.65 0.47
C ALA A 40 -11.84 -0.94 1.38
N PHE A 41 -11.37 -0.05 2.25
CA PHE A 41 -12.21 0.80 3.10
C PHE A 41 -13.11 1.73 2.27
N CYS A 42 -12.55 2.51 1.35
CA CYS A 42 -13.32 3.43 0.50
C CYS A 42 -14.37 2.70 -0.35
N ARG A 43 -14.07 1.48 -0.80
CA ARG A 43 -14.99 0.64 -1.58
C ARG A 43 -15.93 -0.19 -0.71
N LYS A 44 -15.94 0.04 0.61
CA LYS A 44 -16.78 -0.66 1.59
C LYS A 44 -16.62 -2.19 1.55
N LYS A 45 -15.42 -2.66 1.21
CA LYS A 45 -15.04 -4.07 1.25
C LYS A 45 -14.54 -4.50 2.63
N LEU A 46 -14.02 -3.54 3.40
CA LEU A 46 -13.64 -3.68 4.80
C LEU A 46 -14.15 -2.47 5.59
N SER A 47 -14.48 -2.67 6.85
CA SER A 47 -14.75 -1.60 7.81
C SER A 47 -13.44 -0.95 8.30
N ALA A 48 -13.57 0.18 9.01
CA ALA A 48 -12.40 0.83 9.61
C ALA A 48 -11.77 -0.06 10.70
N GLU A 49 -12.61 -0.74 11.48
CA GLU A 49 -12.21 -1.68 12.53
C GLU A 49 -11.41 -2.85 11.92
N GLU A 50 -11.93 -3.50 10.88
CA GLU A 50 -11.25 -4.61 10.20
C GLU A 50 -9.87 -4.20 9.66
N CYS A 51 -9.77 -2.99 9.10
CA CYS A 51 -8.50 -2.46 8.62
C CYS A 51 -7.51 -2.20 9.78
N ASN A 52 -7.97 -1.56 10.84
CA ASN A 52 -7.14 -1.22 12.00
C ASN A 52 -6.69 -2.48 12.76
N GLU A 53 -7.56 -3.48 12.90
CA GLU A 53 -7.20 -4.80 13.45
C GLU A 53 -6.15 -5.51 12.60
N PHE A 54 -6.29 -5.47 11.26
CA PHE A 54 -5.29 -6.02 10.36
C PHE A 54 -3.93 -5.32 10.52
N ILE A 55 -3.91 -3.99 10.57
CA ILE A 55 -2.69 -3.20 10.78
C ILE A 55 -2.01 -3.60 12.09
N ALA A 56 -2.77 -3.64 13.19
CA ALA A 56 -2.26 -4.02 14.51
C ALA A 56 -1.68 -5.45 14.51
N LYS A 57 -2.37 -6.41 13.87
CA LYS A 57 -1.92 -7.80 13.77
C LYS A 57 -0.61 -7.92 12.98
N VAL A 58 -0.48 -7.19 11.87
CA VAL A 58 0.73 -7.21 11.03
C VAL A 58 1.92 -6.56 11.73
N ILE A 59 1.69 -5.50 12.50
CA ILE A 59 2.74 -4.87 13.32
C ILE A 59 3.16 -5.83 14.45
N ALA A 60 2.19 -6.45 15.14
CA ALA A 60 2.46 -7.43 16.19
C ALA A 60 3.24 -8.66 15.69
N SER A 61 3.10 -9.03 14.40
CA SER A 61 3.89 -10.10 13.79
C SER A 61 5.31 -9.66 13.38
N GLY A 62 5.74 -8.46 13.75
CA GLY A 62 7.08 -7.93 13.48
C GLY A 62 7.26 -7.31 12.09
N SER A 63 6.18 -7.09 11.34
CA SER A 63 6.26 -6.40 10.05
C SER A 63 6.43 -4.90 10.23
N LYS A 64 7.08 -4.26 9.25
CA LYS A 64 7.34 -2.81 9.24
C LYS A 64 6.21 -2.07 8.53
N LEU A 65 5.01 -2.13 9.09
CA LEU A 65 3.87 -1.35 8.62
C LEU A 65 3.74 -0.08 9.48
N PRO A 66 3.45 1.10 8.88
CA PRO A 66 3.16 2.29 9.67
C PRO A 66 1.92 2.08 10.56
N GLU A 67 2.04 2.44 11.84
CA GLU A 67 0.91 2.45 12.76
C GLU A 67 0.06 3.70 12.47
N VAL A 68 -1.03 3.50 11.72
CA VAL A 68 -1.92 4.58 11.28
C VAL A 68 -3.38 4.13 11.39
N ASP A 69 -4.26 5.07 11.72
CA ASP A 69 -5.70 4.88 11.62
C ASP A 69 -6.12 5.00 10.15
N ILE A 70 -6.76 3.96 9.62
CA ILE A 70 -7.16 3.92 8.21
C ILE A 70 -8.11 5.07 7.83
N THR A 71 -8.88 5.61 8.78
CA THR A 71 -9.81 6.72 8.53
C THR A 71 -9.09 8.05 8.30
N ARG A 72 -7.85 8.15 8.80
CA ARG A 72 -6.97 9.33 8.66
C ARG A 72 -5.97 9.17 7.52
N TYR A 73 -5.70 7.94 7.12
CA TYR A 73 -4.82 7.63 6.01
C TYR A 73 -5.41 8.14 4.68
N LYS A 74 -4.56 8.75 3.85
CA LYS A 74 -4.90 9.16 2.49
C LYS A 74 -3.87 8.60 1.52
N CYS A 75 -4.32 7.72 0.64
CA CYS A 75 -3.53 7.31 -0.51
C CYS A 75 -3.37 8.51 -1.47
N THR A 76 -2.13 8.84 -1.84
CA THR A 76 -1.83 9.90 -2.83
C THR A 76 -1.77 9.37 -4.25
N VAL A 77 -1.76 8.05 -4.42
CA VAL A 77 -1.85 7.40 -5.73
C VAL A 77 -3.31 7.43 -6.16
N ALA A 78 -3.56 7.74 -7.43
CA ALA A 78 -4.88 7.60 -8.03
C ALA A 78 -4.84 6.42 -9.01
N ILE A 79 -5.75 5.46 -8.83
CA ILE A 79 -5.94 4.27 -9.67
C ILE A 79 -7.41 4.12 -10.07
#